data_AF-A0A8J8XYW3-F1
#
_entry.id   AF-A0A8J8XYW3-F1
#
_cell.length_a   1.000
_cell.length_b   1.000
_cell.length_c   1.000
_cell.angle_alpha   90.00
_cell.angle_beta   90.00
_cell.angle_gamma   90.00
#
_symmetry.space_group_name_H-M   'P 1'
#
loop_
_entity.id
_entity.type
_entity.pdbx_description
1 polymer ?
#
loop_
_entity_poly.entity_id
_entity_poly.type
_entity_poly.pdbx_seq_one_letter_code
_entity_poly.pdbx_strand_id
1 'polypeptide(L)'
;MKSGESILKRLDAPTKAPAWPVGSEGNRPPAKFPVPLPPSPSMKDDEILAPSQELSKQGCILEAVIEASATEIINLMDSLNEWDSKVGDGDCGSTMYRGATAILEDMKKRYPMNDAAGTINEIGATIRRVMGGTSGILYAILCKAAYASLKQSSTVTANKWADALEASIAAVSKYGGASAGYRTMLDALIPASAVLKQRLEAGDDPVTAFIASSEAASAGAESTKQMQAKAGRSSYIAPDLLASIPDPGAMAAAAWYRAAALAVKNKVHGSKS
;
A
#
# COMPACT_ATOMS: atom_id res chain seq x y z
N MET A 1 -10.44 18.18 -34.64
CA MET A 1 -9.26 18.63 -35.42
C MET A 1 -9.08 17.68 -36.60
N LYS A 2 -9.15 18.17 -37.84
CA LYS A 2 -8.82 17.36 -39.03
C LYS A 2 -7.31 17.42 -39.23
N SER A 3 -6.63 16.28 -39.21
CA SER A 3 -5.19 16.20 -39.44
C SER A 3 -4.86 16.61 -40.88
N GLY A 4 -3.79 17.38 -41.07
CA GLY A 4 -3.34 17.80 -42.40
C GLY A 4 -2.86 16.62 -43.25
N GLU A 5 -2.99 16.72 -44.58
CA GLU A 5 -2.65 15.65 -45.54
C GLU A 5 -1.21 15.12 -45.41
N SER A 6 -0.28 15.98 -44.99
CA SER A 6 1.12 15.59 -44.77
C SER A 6 1.31 14.64 -43.58
N ILE A 7 0.46 14.72 -42.56
CA ILE A 7 0.46 13.82 -41.40
C ILE A 7 -0.16 12.48 -41.80
N LEU A 8 -1.25 12.49 -42.56
CA LEU A 8 -1.89 11.27 -43.06
C LEU A 8 -0.93 10.47 -43.95
N LYS A 9 -0.24 11.13 -44.90
CA LYS A 9 0.79 10.47 -45.73
C LYS A 9 1.93 9.83 -44.94
N ARG A 10 2.26 10.33 -43.75
CA ARG A 10 3.31 9.76 -42.88
C ARG A 10 2.79 8.56 -42.09
N LEU A 11 1.51 8.55 -41.71
CA LEU A 11 0.88 7.42 -41.01
C LEU A 11 0.67 6.22 -41.95
N ASP A 12 0.40 6.48 -43.23
CA ASP A 12 0.18 5.46 -44.26
C ASP A 12 1.47 5.01 -44.96
N ALA A 13 2.63 5.57 -44.59
CA ALA A 13 3.91 5.21 -45.18
C ALA A 13 4.29 3.76 -44.81
N PRO A 14 4.83 2.96 -45.76
CA PRO A 14 5.26 1.59 -45.48
C PRO A 14 6.26 1.52 -44.33
N THR A 15 6.02 0.62 -43.38
CA THR A 15 6.88 0.43 -42.21
C THR A 15 7.13 -1.04 -41.95
N LYS A 16 8.30 -1.34 -41.36
CA LYS A 16 8.66 -2.68 -40.88
C LYS A 16 8.26 -2.89 -39.41
N ALA A 17 7.56 -1.94 -38.80
CA ALA A 17 7.09 -2.03 -37.42
C ALA A 17 6.06 -3.17 -37.28
N PRO A 18 6.29 -4.16 -36.40
CA PRO A 18 5.53 -5.41 -36.37
C PRO A 18 4.04 -5.24 -36.02
N ALA A 19 3.70 -4.19 -35.26
CA ALA A 19 2.35 -3.92 -34.78
C ALA A 19 1.66 -2.73 -35.47
N TRP A 20 2.25 -2.14 -36.50
CA TRP A 20 1.61 -1.04 -37.22
C TRP A 20 0.49 -1.58 -38.12
N PRO A 21 -0.74 -1.05 -38.01
CA PRO A 21 -1.92 -1.68 -38.63
C PRO A 21 -1.97 -1.53 -40.16
N VAL A 22 -1.21 -0.57 -40.73
CA VAL A 22 -1.23 -0.27 -42.16
C VAL A 22 0.11 -0.64 -42.81
N GLY A 23 0.11 -1.79 -43.47
CA GLY A 23 1.23 -2.26 -44.29
C GLY A 23 0.72 -3.15 -45.41
N SER A 24 0.53 -2.53 -46.58
CA SER A 24 0.38 -3.06 -47.94
C SER A 24 0.46 -4.58 -48.12
N GLU A 25 -0.63 -5.14 -48.66
CA GLU A 25 -0.72 -6.40 -49.41
C GLU A 25 0.15 -7.57 -48.93
N GLY A 26 -0.45 -8.47 -48.15
CA GLY A 26 0.15 -9.77 -47.92
C GLY A 26 -0.47 -10.48 -46.74
N ASN A 27 -1.20 -11.55 -47.04
CA ASN A 27 -1.62 -12.55 -46.07
C ASN A 27 -0.43 -12.96 -45.19
N ARG A 28 -0.43 -12.55 -43.91
CA ARG A 28 0.60 -12.97 -42.95
C ARG A 28 0.16 -14.30 -42.35
N PRO A 29 0.85 -15.43 -42.57
CA PRO A 29 0.57 -16.64 -41.79
C PRO A 29 0.84 -16.33 -40.31
N PRO A 30 0.00 -16.83 -39.38
CA PRO A 30 0.23 -16.63 -37.96
C PRO A 30 1.62 -17.12 -37.59
N ALA A 31 2.31 -16.39 -36.72
CA ALA A 31 3.64 -16.75 -36.26
C ALA A 31 3.59 -18.18 -35.68
N LYS A 32 4.24 -19.14 -36.34
CA LYS A 32 4.32 -20.55 -35.94
C LYS A 32 5.27 -20.79 -34.76
N PHE A 33 5.40 -19.82 -33.86
CA PHE A 33 6.09 -20.07 -32.61
C PHE A 33 5.05 -20.64 -31.65
N PRO A 34 5.15 -21.91 -31.22
CA PRO A 34 4.39 -22.34 -30.07
C PRO A 34 4.86 -21.48 -28.90
N VAL A 35 4.10 -20.44 -28.58
CA VAL A 35 4.25 -19.73 -27.31
C VAL A 35 3.82 -20.76 -26.28
N PRO A 36 4.73 -21.26 -25.42
CA PRO A 36 4.31 -22.12 -24.33
C PRO A 36 3.30 -21.29 -23.53
N LEU A 37 2.04 -21.71 -23.54
CA LEU A 37 1.05 -21.14 -22.65
C LEU A 37 1.59 -21.44 -21.24
N PRO A 38 2.00 -20.43 -20.46
CA PRO A 38 2.23 -20.69 -19.04
C PRO A 38 0.93 -21.30 -18.52
N PRO A 39 0.99 -22.28 -17.59
CA PRO A 39 -0.22 -22.75 -16.95
C PRO A 39 -0.99 -21.51 -16.51
N SER A 40 -2.26 -21.42 -16.91
CA SER A 40 -3.13 -20.31 -16.52
C SER A 40 -2.86 -20.05 -15.04
N PRO A 41 -2.63 -18.78 -14.62
CA PRO A 41 -2.55 -18.52 -13.20
C PRO A 41 -3.76 -19.19 -12.61
N SER A 42 -3.55 -20.14 -11.70
CA SER A 42 -4.64 -20.66 -10.90
C SER A 42 -5.25 -19.42 -10.31
N MET A 43 -6.38 -19.00 -10.88
CA MET A 43 -7.37 -18.25 -10.15
C MET A 43 -7.58 -19.18 -8.97
N LYS A 44 -6.99 -18.82 -7.83
CA LYS A 44 -7.54 -19.33 -6.59
C LYS A 44 -8.98 -18.87 -6.71
N ASP A 45 -9.85 -19.84 -6.97
CA ASP A 45 -11.28 -19.63 -7.04
C ASP A 45 -11.68 -18.81 -5.81
N ASP A 46 -12.82 -18.15 -5.91
CA ASP A 46 -13.53 -17.57 -4.78
C ASP A 46 -13.89 -18.67 -3.74
N GLU A 47 -12.88 -19.32 -3.15
CA GLU A 47 -12.98 -20.12 -1.94
C GLU A 47 -13.29 -19.13 -0.82
N ILE A 48 -14.58 -18.86 -0.69
CA ILE A 48 -15.16 -18.40 0.56
C ILE A 48 -14.66 -19.37 1.62
N LEU A 49 -13.80 -18.89 2.52
CA LEU A 49 -13.36 -19.66 3.67
C LEU A 49 -14.59 -20.22 4.39
N ALA A 50 -14.52 -21.51 4.73
CA ALA A 50 -15.57 -22.29 5.37
C ALA A 50 -16.18 -21.59 6.61
N PRO A 51 -17.40 -21.97 7.05
CA PRO A 51 -18.23 -21.21 7.98
C PRO A 51 -17.51 -20.80 9.27
N SER A 52 -17.83 -19.57 9.71
CA SER A 52 -17.37 -18.85 10.89
C SER A 52 -16.84 -19.72 12.03
N GLN A 53 -15.52 -19.93 12.06
CA GLN A 53 -14.84 -20.21 13.32
C GLN A 53 -14.99 -18.98 14.22
N GLU A 54 -15.30 -19.19 15.49
CA GLU A 54 -15.27 -18.11 16.48
C GLU A 54 -13.90 -17.39 16.42
N LEU A 55 -13.94 -16.07 16.40
CA LEU A 55 -12.73 -15.27 16.39
C LEU A 55 -12.02 -15.41 17.73
N SER A 56 -10.73 -15.74 17.67
CA SER A 56 -9.82 -15.63 18.80
C SER A 56 -9.74 -14.17 19.27
N LYS A 57 -9.26 -13.95 20.50
CA LYS A 57 -9.02 -12.59 21.00
C LYS A 57 -8.13 -11.78 20.04
N GLN A 58 -7.10 -12.42 19.49
CA GLN A 58 -6.20 -11.83 18.51
C GLN A 58 -6.92 -11.52 17.19
N GLY A 59 -7.80 -12.42 16.73
CA GLY A 59 -8.63 -12.22 15.55
C GLY A 59 -9.58 -11.03 15.69
N CYS A 60 -10.25 -10.88 16.84
CA CYS A 60 -11.10 -9.72 17.13
C CYS A 60 -10.31 -8.40 17.18
N ILE A 61 -9.06 -8.42 17.67
CA ILE A 61 -8.19 -7.26 17.66
C ILE A 61 -7.80 -6.92 16.21
N LEU A 62 -7.41 -7.92 15.42
CA LEU A 62 -6.99 -7.73 14.03
C LEU A 62 -8.14 -7.21 13.16
N GLU A 63 -9.34 -7.76 13.32
CA GLU A 63 -10.56 -7.28 12.65
C GLU A 63 -10.80 -5.78 12.94
N ALA A 64 -10.78 -5.39 14.22
CA ALA A 64 -11.00 -4.01 14.62
C ALA A 64 -9.88 -3.07 14.15
N VAL A 65 -8.64 -3.54 14.09
CA VAL A 65 -7.51 -2.78 13.54
C VAL A 65 -7.72 -2.52 12.05
N ILE A 66 -8.12 -3.53 11.28
CA ILE A 66 -8.37 -3.40 9.84
C ILE A 66 -9.52 -2.43 9.60
N GLU A 67 -10.62 -2.59 10.34
CA GLU A 67 -11.81 -1.74 10.23
C GLU A 67 -11.48 -0.28 10.55
N ALA A 68 -10.80 -0.01 11.66
CA ALA A 68 -10.41 1.35 12.04
C ALA A 68 -9.45 1.98 11.02
N SER A 69 -8.46 1.22 10.55
CA SER A 69 -7.47 1.69 9.57
C SER A 69 -8.10 2.05 8.23
N ALA A 70 -8.99 1.20 7.72
CA ALA A 70 -9.68 1.45 6.46
C ALA A 70 -10.69 2.61 6.58
N THR A 71 -11.41 2.70 7.70
CA THR A 71 -12.35 3.79 7.96
C THR A 71 -11.64 5.15 8.01
N GLU A 72 -10.49 5.22 8.67
CA GLU A 72 -9.70 6.45 8.72
C GLU A 72 -9.27 6.92 7.32
N ILE A 73 -8.81 5.99 6.49
CA ILE A 73 -8.42 6.29 5.11
C ILE A 73 -9.61 6.77 4.27
N ILE A 74 -10.78 6.16 4.44
CA ILE A 74 -12.00 6.58 3.76
C ILE A 74 -12.34 8.02 4.12
N ASN A 75 -12.26 8.38 5.41
CA ASN A 75 -12.55 9.73 5.89
C ASN A 75 -11.52 10.76 5.42
N LEU A 76 -10.27 10.34 5.21
CA LEU A 76 -9.16 11.22 4.79
C LEU A 76 -9.10 11.43 3.26
N MET A 77 -9.97 10.77 2.48
CA MET A 77 -9.93 10.78 1.02
C MET A 77 -9.80 12.20 0.42
N ASP A 78 -10.69 13.11 0.83
CA ASP A 78 -10.72 14.46 0.25
C ASP A 78 -9.46 15.27 0.59
N SER A 79 -8.98 15.17 1.83
CA SER A 79 -7.73 15.85 2.25
C SER A 79 -6.51 15.30 1.51
N LEU A 80 -6.45 13.99 1.30
CA LEU A 80 -5.36 13.35 0.54
C LEU A 80 -5.36 13.80 -0.92
N ASN A 81 -6.53 13.86 -1.56
CA ASN A 81 -6.65 14.39 -2.92
C ASN A 81 -6.30 15.88 -2.97
N GLU A 82 -6.70 16.67 -1.97
CA GLU A 82 -6.37 18.09 -1.91
C GLU A 82 -4.85 18.31 -1.83
N TRP A 83 -4.15 17.62 -0.94
CA TRP A 83 -2.69 17.72 -0.86
C TRP A 83 -2.03 17.24 -2.15
N ASP A 84 -2.46 16.08 -2.68
CA ASP A 84 -1.89 15.49 -3.88
C ASP A 84 -2.16 16.31 -5.14
N SER A 85 -3.26 17.08 -5.20
CA SER A 85 -3.53 18.00 -6.32
C SER A 85 -2.50 19.13 -6.41
N LYS A 86 -1.84 19.45 -5.30
CA LYS A 86 -0.82 20.50 -5.21
C LYS A 86 0.60 19.96 -5.41
N VAL A 87 0.85 18.70 -5.08
CA VAL A 87 2.20 18.10 -5.08
C VAL A 87 2.34 16.84 -5.94
N GLY A 88 1.33 16.51 -6.73
CA GLY A 88 1.20 15.28 -7.51
C GLY A 88 0.11 15.43 -8.58
N ASP A 89 -0.67 14.38 -8.80
CA ASP A 89 -1.77 14.37 -9.79
C ASP A 89 -3.18 14.34 -9.18
N GLY A 90 -3.29 14.43 -7.86
CA GLY A 90 -4.58 14.60 -7.16
C GLY A 90 -5.40 13.31 -7.07
N ASP A 91 -4.77 12.14 -7.16
CA ASP A 91 -5.44 10.84 -7.13
C ASP A 91 -5.11 9.98 -5.91
N CYS A 92 -4.20 10.44 -5.03
CA CYS A 92 -3.77 9.70 -3.86
C CYS A 92 -4.93 9.26 -2.97
N GLY A 93 -5.81 10.20 -2.60
CA GLY A 93 -6.97 9.93 -1.76
C GLY A 93 -7.95 8.95 -2.41
N SER A 94 -8.29 9.14 -3.68
CA SER A 94 -9.17 8.23 -4.42
C SER A 94 -8.57 6.82 -4.56
N THR A 95 -7.26 6.71 -4.75
CA THR A 95 -6.54 5.43 -4.79
C THR A 95 -6.59 4.72 -3.43
N MET A 96 -6.34 5.45 -2.35
CA MET A 96 -6.38 4.92 -0.98
C MET A 96 -7.81 4.52 -0.58
N TYR A 97 -8.82 5.33 -0.93
CA TYR A 97 -10.24 5.04 -0.71
C TYR A 97 -10.66 3.72 -1.37
N ARG A 98 -10.32 3.52 -2.65
CA ARG A 98 -10.62 2.27 -3.37
C ARG A 98 -10.04 1.04 -2.68
N GLY A 99 -8.80 1.15 -2.19
CA GLY A 99 -8.14 0.10 -1.41
C GLY A 99 -8.87 -0.18 -0.11
N ALA A 100 -9.16 0.86 0.68
CA ALA A 100 -9.82 0.75 1.97
C ALA A 100 -11.23 0.15 1.87
N THR A 101 -12.06 0.62 0.93
CA THR A 101 -13.40 0.07 0.70
C THR A 101 -13.36 -1.41 0.33
N ALA A 102 -12.46 -1.79 -0.59
CA ALA A 102 -12.33 -3.19 -0.99
C ALA A 102 -11.83 -4.08 0.15
N ILE A 103 -10.94 -3.57 1.02
CA ILE A 103 -10.49 -4.28 2.22
C ILE A 103 -11.67 -4.55 3.17
N LEU A 104 -12.54 -3.57 3.40
CA LEU A 104 -13.72 -3.73 4.25
C LEU A 104 -14.76 -4.70 3.67
N GLU A 105 -14.88 -4.77 2.35
CA GLU A 105 -15.75 -5.72 1.66
C GLU A 105 -15.18 -7.15 1.71
N ASP A 106 -13.89 -7.29 1.43
CA ASP A 106 -13.20 -8.57 1.37
C ASP A 106 -13.02 -9.18 2.76
N MET A 107 -12.77 -8.37 3.79
CA MET A 107 -12.57 -8.87 5.15
C MET A 107 -13.79 -9.63 5.69
N LYS A 108 -15.00 -9.25 5.26
CA LYS A 108 -16.26 -9.90 5.63
C LYS A 108 -16.46 -11.26 4.96
N LYS A 109 -15.73 -11.54 3.89
CA LYS A 109 -15.96 -12.69 3.00
C LYS A 109 -14.82 -13.72 3.02
N ARG A 110 -13.57 -13.27 3.12
CA ARG A 110 -12.40 -14.06 2.71
C ARG A 110 -11.15 -13.92 3.59
N TYR A 111 -11.15 -13.12 4.65
CA TYR A 111 -9.92 -12.95 5.46
C TYR A 111 -9.88 -13.96 6.62
N PRO A 112 -8.80 -14.75 6.75
CA PRO A 112 -8.65 -15.69 7.85
C PRO A 112 -8.19 -14.97 9.12
N MET A 113 -9.08 -14.23 9.80
CA MET A 113 -8.73 -13.34 10.92
C MET A 113 -7.96 -14.01 12.08
N ASN A 114 -8.12 -15.32 12.28
CA ASN A 114 -7.36 -16.08 13.27
C ASN A 114 -5.91 -16.41 12.83
N ASP A 115 -5.58 -16.18 11.55
CA ASP A 115 -4.23 -16.24 10.99
C ASP A 115 -3.81 -14.83 10.56
N ALA A 116 -3.00 -14.18 11.41
CA ALA A 116 -2.50 -12.84 11.14
C ALA A 116 -1.64 -12.78 9.86
N ALA A 117 -0.82 -13.80 9.58
CA ALA A 117 0.01 -13.83 8.39
C ALA A 117 -0.87 -13.96 7.14
N GLY A 118 -1.78 -14.93 7.14
CA GLY A 118 -2.75 -15.13 6.07
C GLY A 118 -3.59 -13.88 5.79
N THR A 119 -4.09 -13.23 6.84
CA THR A 119 -4.88 -11.99 6.72
C THR A 119 -4.09 -10.86 6.07
N ILE A 120 -2.83 -10.64 6.47
CA ILE A 120 -1.98 -9.62 5.83
C ILE A 120 -1.68 -9.96 4.37
N ASN A 121 -1.53 -11.24 4.03
CA ASN A 121 -1.38 -11.66 2.64
C ASN A 121 -2.64 -11.36 1.81
N GLU A 122 -3.83 -11.57 2.39
CA GLU A 122 -5.09 -11.27 1.72
C GLU A 122 -5.33 -9.77 1.54
N ILE A 123 -4.97 -8.94 2.52
CA ILE A 123 -4.97 -7.47 2.38
C ILE A 123 -4.08 -7.06 1.21
N GLY A 124 -2.86 -7.61 1.12
CA GLY A 124 -1.95 -7.33 0.01
C GLY A 124 -2.51 -7.75 -1.36
N ALA A 125 -3.23 -8.87 -1.41
CA ALA A 125 -3.89 -9.33 -2.63
C ALA A 125 -5.05 -8.40 -3.04
N THR A 126 -5.87 -7.95 -2.09
CA THR A 126 -6.93 -6.98 -2.32
C THR A 126 -6.38 -5.65 -2.84
N ILE A 127 -5.36 -5.10 -2.17
CA ILE A 127 -4.66 -3.88 -2.58
C ILE A 127 -4.14 -4.01 -4.02
N ARG A 128 -3.42 -5.09 -4.32
CA ARG A 128 -2.87 -5.33 -5.66
C ARG A 128 -3.93 -5.37 -6.75
N ARG A 129 -5.13 -5.88 -6.43
CA ARG A 129 -6.25 -6.01 -7.36
C ARG A 129 -6.92 -4.68 -7.67
N VAL A 130 -7.05 -3.78 -6.68
CA VAL A 130 -7.92 -2.60 -6.80
C VAL A 130 -7.20 -1.26 -6.83
N MET A 131 -6.01 -1.16 -6.26
CA MET A 131 -5.24 0.09 -6.21
C MET A 131 -4.35 0.22 -7.44
N GLY A 132 -4.38 1.40 -8.07
CA GLY A 132 -3.54 1.74 -9.20
C GLY A 132 -2.22 2.40 -8.78
N GLY A 133 -1.38 2.69 -9.78
CA GLY A 133 -0.17 3.50 -9.63
C GLY A 133 0.90 2.90 -8.72
N THR A 134 1.87 3.74 -8.36
CA THR A 134 3.00 3.36 -7.52
C THR A 134 2.55 2.98 -6.10
N SER A 135 1.55 3.68 -5.54
CA SER A 135 1.02 3.40 -4.20
C SER A 135 0.51 1.97 -4.06
N GLY A 136 -0.27 1.47 -5.04
CA GLY A 136 -0.81 0.11 -5.01
C GLY A 136 0.28 -0.96 -4.94
N ILE A 137 1.34 -0.84 -5.77
CA ILE A 137 2.43 -1.83 -5.76
C ILE A 137 3.29 -1.72 -4.50
N LEU A 138 3.55 -0.51 -3.97
CA LEU A 138 4.33 -0.34 -2.75
C LEU A 138 3.61 -0.91 -1.52
N TYR A 139 2.30 -0.68 -1.38
CA TYR A 139 1.52 -1.30 -0.32
C TYR A 139 1.41 -2.83 -0.49
N ALA A 140 1.29 -3.33 -1.72
CA ALA A 140 1.33 -4.77 -1.97
C ALA A 140 2.68 -5.40 -1.59
N ILE A 141 3.80 -4.69 -1.82
CA ILE A 141 5.15 -5.10 -1.39
C ILE A 141 5.25 -5.10 0.13
N LEU A 142 4.77 -4.04 0.78
CA LEU A 142 4.68 -3.91 2.24
C LEU A 142 3.95 -5.11 2.85
N CYS A 143 2.73 -5.40 2.39
CA CYS A 143 1.96 -6.55 2.88
C CYS A 143 2.67 -7.88 2.59
N LYS A 144 3.31 -8.04 1.42
CA LYS A 144 3.97 -9.30 1.08
C LYS A 144 5.19 -9.57 1.95
N ALA A 145 5.96 -8.54 2.28
CA ALA A 145 7.10 -8.63 3.17
C ALA A 145 6.67 -8.91 4.62
N ALA A 146 5.64 -8.23 5.11
CA ALA A 146 5.04 -8.51 6.42
C ALA A 146 4.57 -9.97 6.52
N TYR A 147 3.83 -10.46 5.52
CA TYR A 147 3.42 -11.87 5.44
C TYR A 147 4.62 -12.82 5.51
N ALA A 148 5.67 -12.55 4.71
CA ALA A 148 6.85 -13.39 4.65
C ALA A 148 7.61 -13.45 5.99
N SER A 149 7.58 -12.37 6.76
CA SER A 149 8.14 -12.32 8.12
C SER A 149 7.27 -13.10 9.12
N LEU A 150 5.97 -12.79 9.18
CA LEU A 150 5.04 -13.37 10.16
C LEU A 150 4.86 -14.88 10.00
N LYS A 151 4.81 -15.39 8.76
CA LYS A 151 4.58 -16.83 8.49
C LYS A 151 5.69 -17.75 9.03
N GLN A 152 6.85 -17.20 9.39
CA GLN A 152 7.97 -17.97 9.93
C GLN A 152 7.79 -18.33 11.41
N SER A 153 6.82 -17.71 12.09
CA SER A 153 6.57 -17.90 13.52
C SER A 153 5.22 -18.60 13.74
N SER A 154 5.18 -19.58 14.65
CA SER A 154 3.94 -20.23 15.06
C SER A 154 3.04 -19.30 15.88
N THR A 155 3.63 -18.31 16.55
CA THR A 155 2.93 -17.34 17.41
C THR A 155 3.38 -15.93 17.05
N VAL A 156 2.42 -15.04 16.80
CA VAL A 156 2.68 -13.64 16.48
C VAL A 156 2.69 -12.79 17.75
N THR A 157 3.88 -12.38 18.18
CA THR A 157 4.08 -11.46 19.30
C THR A 157 4.29 -10.02 18.83
N ALA A 158 4.34 -9.05 19.77
CA ALA A 158 4.65 -7.66 19.45
C ALA A 158 6.02 -7.50 18.76
N ASN A 159 7.05 -8.24 19.21
CA ASN A 159 8.35 -8.27 18.55
C ASN A 159 8.26 -8.79 17.12
N LYS A 160 7.38 -9.78 16.85
CA LYS A 160 7.15 -10.26 15.47
C LYS A 160 6.45 -9.26 14.57
N TRP A 161 5.56 -8.43 15.12
CA TRP A 161 5.02 -7.30 14.38
C TRP A 161 6.08 -6.23 14.10
N ALA A 162 6.98 -5.96 15.04
CA ALA A 162 8.10 -5.04 14.83
C ALA A 162 9.08 -5.55 13.75
N ASP A 163 9.46 -6.84 13.82
CA ASP A 163 10.28 -7.52 12.79
C ASP A 163 9.60 -7.43 11.41
N ALA A 164 8.29 -7.65 11.36
CA ALA A 164 7.51 -7.58 10.12
C ALA A 164 7.45 -6.15 9.54
N LEU A 165 7.30 -5.12 10.39
CA LEU A 165 7.32 -3.72 9.97
C LEU A 165 8.70 -3.34 9.40
N GLU A 166 9.78 -3.70 10.09
CA GLU A 166 11.15 -3.45 9.64
C GLU A 166 11.42 -4.12 8.28
N ALA A 167 11.04 -5.39 8.13
CA ALA A 167 11.14 -6.12 6.86
C ALA A 167 10.33 -5.47 5.73
N SER A 168 9.15 -4.94 6.05
CA SER A 168 8.27 -4.29 5.08
C SER A 168 8.82 -2.96 4.60
N ILE A 169 9.35 -2.15 5.52
CA ILE A 169 10.01 -0.88 5.20
C ILE A 169 11.25 -1.13 4.34
N ALA A 170 12.06 -2.13 4.69
CA ALA A 170 13.24 -2.51 3.90
C ALA A 170 12.86 -2.92 2.47
N ALA A 171 11.77 -3.69 2.31
CA ALA A 171 11.27 -4.07 0.99
C ALA A 171 10.75 -2.87 0.19
N VAL A 172 9.93 -2.00 0.80
CA VAL A 172 9.43 -0.77 0.15
C VAL A 172 10.58 0.14 -0.26
N SER A 173 11.59 0.33 0.60
CA SER A 173 12.77 1.11 0.29
C SER A 173 13.56 0.52 -0.88
N LYS A 174 13.82 -0.80 -0.85
CA LYS A 174 14.56 -1.51 -1.90
C LYS A 174 13.87 -1.44 -3.26
N TYR A 175 12.58 -1.73 -3.32
CA TYR A 175 11.84 -1.83 -4.59
C TYR A 175 11.28 -0.48 -5.06
N GLY A 176 11.02 0.44 -4.13
CA GLY A 176 10.58 1.81 -4.44
C GLY A 176 11.73 2.78 -4.72
N GLY A 177 12.97 2.43 -4.37
CA GLY A 177 14.14 3.29 -4.60
C GLY A 177 14.16 4.57 -3.75
N ALA A 178 13.46 4.57 -2.61
CA ALA A 178 13.35 5.72 -1.72
C ALA A 178 13.95 5.42 -0.34
N SER A 179 14.35 6.47 0.37
CA SER A 179 14.92 6.41 1.72
C SER A 179 14.33 7.51 2.61
N ALA A 180 14.69 7.52 3.90
CA ALA A 180 14.33 8.64 4.78
C ALA A 180 14.81 9.98 4.18
N GLY A 181 13.99 11.01 4.30
CA GLY A 181 14.18 12.34 3.73
C GLY A 181 13.85 12.45 2.23
N TYR A 182 13.21 11.44 1.62
CA TYR A 182 12.84 11.48 0.20
C TYR A 182 11.45 12.06 -0.05
N ARG A 183 10.72 12.37 1.03
CA ARG A 183 9.37 12.92 1.03
C ARG A 183 8.38 11.88 0.48
N THR A 184 8.21 10.79 1.20
CA THR A 184 7.38 9.63 0.83
C THR A 184 6.77 8.97 2.07
N MET A 185 5.97 7.90 1.90
CA MET A 185 5.46 7.08 3.01
C MET A 185 6.54 6.56 3.98
N LEU A 186 7.79 6.43 3.52
CA LEU A 186 8.90 5.99 4.36
C LEU A 186 9.25 7.00 5.46
N ASP A 187 8.97 8.29 5.25
CA ASP A 187 9.21 9.34 6.25
C ASP A 187 8.26 9.23 7.44
N ALA A 188 7.12 8.56 7.28
CA ALA A 188 6.26 8.15 8.39
C ALA A 188 6.71 6.81 8.99
N LEU A 189 6.95 5.80 8.14
CA LEU A 189 7.12 4.42 8.63
C LEU A 189 8.49 4.13 9.26
N ILE A 190 9.57 4.74 8.77
CA ILE A 190 10.92 4.57 9.33
C ILE A 190 10.99 5.03 10.80
N PRO A 191 10.60 6.27 11.16
CA PRO A 191 10.64 6.70 12.55
C PRO A 191 9.67 5.87 13.43
N ALA A 192 8.52 5.46 12.88
CA ALA A 192 7.59 4.58 13.58
C ALA A 192 8.25 3.24 13.97
N SER A 193 8.92 2.59 13.02
CA SER A 193 9.60 1.31 13.24
C SER A 193 10.75 1.43 14.23
N ALA A 194 11.54 2.50 14.15
CA ALA A 194 12.63 2.76 15.08
C ALA A 194 12.13 2.90 16.53
N VAL A 195 11.09 3.71 16.74
CA VAL A 195 10.49 3.89 18.08
C VAL A 195 9.86 2.61 18.59
N LEU A 196 9.13 1.86 17.74
CA LEU A 196 8.52 0.60 18.16
C LEU A 196 9.57 -0.40 18.67
N LYS A 197 10.64 -0.58 17.90
CA LYS A 197 11.74 -1.50 18.23
C LYS A 197 12.44 -1.09 19.51
N GLN A 198 12.83 0.18 19.61
CA GLN A 198 13.49 0.73 20.80
C GLN A 198 12.65 0.53 22.07
N ARG A 199 11.34 0.80 22.00
CA ARG A 199 10.43 0.71 23.15
C ARG A 199 10.22 -0.73 23.60
N LEU A 200 10.04 -1.65 22.65
CA LEU A 200 9.91 -3.08 22.96
C LEU A 200 11.22 -3.66 23.53
N GLU A 201 12.38 -3.26 23.01
CA GLU A 201 13.70 -3.66 23.54
C GLU A 201 13.94 -3.12 24.96
N ALA A 202 13.40 -1.94 25.28
CA ALA A 202 13.42 -1.36 26.62
C ALA A 202 12.46 -2.06 27.62
N GLY A 203 11.61 -2.98 27.13
CA GLY A 203 10.65 -3.70 27.97
C GLY A 203 9.35 -2.93 28.24
N ASP A 204 9.06 -1.87 27.47
CA ASP A 204 7.79 -1.15 27.58
C ASP A 204 6.61 -2.05 27.20
N ASP A 205 5.43 -1.77 27.77
CA ASP A 205 4.20 -2.45 27.39
C ASP A 205 3.94 -2.32 25.87
N PRO A 206 3.60 -3.41 25.15
CA PRO A 206 3.42 -3.38 23.70
C PRO A 206 2.40 -2.37 23.18
N VAL A 207 1.31 -2.13 23.92
CA VAL A 207 0.28 -1.16 23.50
C VAL A 207 0.84 0.25 23.63
N THR A 208 1.51 0.55 24.74
CA THR A 208 2.19 1.84 24.94
C THR A 208 3.27 2.08 23.90
N ALA A 209 4.08 1.07 23.59
CA ALA A 209 5.11 1.12 22.55
C ALA A 209 4.52 1.40 21.16
N PHE A 210 3.39 0.77 20.81
CA PHE A 210 2.73 0.98 19.52
C PHE A 210 2.10 2.37 19.40
N ILE A 211 1.54 2.91 20.48
CA ILE A 211 1.05 4.30 20.51
C ILE A 211 2.20 5.29 20.28
N ALA A 212 3.31 5.17 21.02
CA ALA A 212 4.48 6.03 20.82
C ALA A 212 5.05 5.93 19.40
N SER A 213 5.07 4.72 18.83
CA SER A 213 5.44 4.48 17.44
C SER A 213 4.52 5.22 16.45
N SER A 214 3.21 5.25 16.71
CA SER A 214 2.26 5.95 15.85
C SER A 214 2.37 7.49 15.92
N GLU A 215 2.78 8.03 17.06
CA GLU A 215 3.10 9.44 17.22
C GLU A 215 4.34 9.80 16.40
N ALA A 216 5.36 8.94 16.43
CA ALA A 216 6.55 9.10 15.59
C ALA A 216 6.21 9.03 14.09
N ALA A 217 5.28 8.16 13.68
CA ALA A 217 4.77 8.13 12.31
C ALA A 217 4.11 9.46 11.91
N SER A 218 3.28 9.99 12.80
CA SER A 218 2.55 11.25 12.58
C SER A 218 3.52 12.44 12.46
N ALA A 219 4.50 12.52 13.35
CA ALA A 219 5.55 13.55 13.31
C ALA A 219 6.41 13.43 12.04
N GLY A 220 6.75 12.20 11.65
CA GLY A 220 7.49 11.92 10.42
C GLY A 220 6.73 12.38 9.17
N ALA A 221 5.45 12.05 9.06
CA ALA A 221 4.59 12.51 7.97
C ALA A 221 4.49 14.04 7.92
N GLU A 222 4.30 14.71 9.06
CA GLU A 222 4.21 16.18 9.11
C GLU A 222 5.53 16.86 8.70
N SER A 223 6.67 16.27 9.05
CA SER A 223 8.00 16.81 8.71
C SER A 223 8.27 16.89 7.21
N THR A 224 7.52 16.15 6.38
CA THR A 224 7.62 16.17 4.92
C THR A 224 7.33 17.55 4.30
N LYS A 225 6.61 18.43 5.03
CA LYS A 225 6.39 19.84 4.64
C LYS A 225 7.67 20.64 4.43
N GLN A 226 8.76 20.22 5.07
CA GLN A 226 10.06 20.88 5.05
C GLN A 226 11.11 20.12 4.23
N MET A 227 10.70 19.05 3.53
CA MET A 227 11.60 18.20 2.76
C MET A 227 11.56 18.57 1.28
N GLN A 228 12.68 18.33 0.61
CA GLN A 228 12.73 18.29 -0.85
C GLN A 228 12.33 16.90 -1.33
N ALA A 229 11.41 16.82 -2.29
CA ALA A 229 11.04 15.54 -2.89
C ALA A 229 12.18 14.99 -3.75
N LYS A 230 12.53 13.72 -3.51
CA LYS A 230 13.56 12.98 -4.27
C LYS A 230 13.02 11.74 -4.97
N ALA A 231 11.76 11.41 -4.74
CA ALA A 231 11.07 10.29 -5.36
C ALA A 231 9.60 10.63 -5.60
N GLY A 232 8.92 9.80 -6.41
CA GLY A 232 7.51 9.96 -6.72
C GLY A 232 7.19 11.20 -7.56
N ARG A 233 5.90 11.48 -7.74
CA ARG A 233 5.43 12.60 -8.57
C ARG A 233 5.79 13.96 -8.00
N SER A 234 5.92 14.07 -6.68
CA SER A 234 6.37 15.31 -6.03
C SER A 234 7.80 15.71 -6.43
N SER A 235 8.64 14.78 -6.88
CA SER A 235 9.99 15.11 -7.38
C SER A 235 10.00 15.95 -8.67
N TYR A 236 8.86 16.05 -9.36
CA TYR A 236 8.70 16.88 -10.57
C TYR A 236 8.30 18.32 -10.26
N ILE A 237 7.93 18.61 -9.01
CA ILE A 237 7.41 19.90 -8.57
C ILE A 237 8.54 20.73 -7.97
N ALA A 238 8.55 22.03 -8.27
CA ALA A 238 9.56 22.95 -7.76
C ALA A 238 9.49 23.04 -6.21
N PRO A 239 10.62 23.11 -5.49
CA PRO A 239 10.63 23.04 -4.02
C PRO A 239 9.81 24.13 -3.31
N ASP A 240 9.69 25.31 -3.90
CA ASP A 240 8.88 26.43 -3.42
C ASP A 240 7.37 26.12 -3.43
N LEU A 241 6.90 25.34 -4.41
CA LEU A 241 5.50 24.91 -4.51
C LEU A 241 5.18 23.73 -3.57
N LEU A 242 6.20 23.00 -3.11
CA LEU A 242 6.04 21.93 -2.12
C LEU A 242 5.95 22.44 -0.69
N ALA A 243 6.43 23.67 -0.45
CA ALA A 243 6.57 24.23 0.89
C ALA A 243 5.22 24.24 1.63
N SER A 244 5.24 23.80 2.88
CA SER A 244 4.07 23.80 3.79
C SER A 244 2.98 22.78 3.48
N ILE A 245 3.07 22.03 2.37
CA ILE A 245 2.14 20.95 2.03
C ILE A 245 2.80 19.62 2.42
N PRO A 246 2.13 18.74 3.17
CA PRO A 246 2.71 17.45 3.53
C PRO A 246 2.65 16.49 2.34
N ASP A 247 3.49 15.45 2.35
CA ASP A 247 3.40 14.36 1.38
C ASP A 247 2.11 13.55 1.60
N PRO A 248 1.24 13.41 0.59
CA PRO A 248 -0.01 12.65 0.72
C PRO A 248 0.21 11.18 1.10
N GLY A 249 1.25 10.55 0.55
CA GLY A 249 1.59 9.16 0.84
C GLY A 249 2.05 8.96 2.29
N ALA A 250 2.82 9.90 2.83
CA ALA A 250 3.23 9.92 4.24
C ALA A 250 2.06 10.17 5.18
N MET A 251 1.18 11.12 4.85
CA MET A 251 -0.02 11.39 5.64
C MET A 251 -0.96 10.18 5.67
N ALA A 252 -1.20 9.54 4.52
CA ALA A 252 -1.99 8.33 4.46
C ALA A 252 -1.35 7.21 5.28
N ALA A 253 -0.02 7.05 5.20
CA ALA A 253 0.71 6.03 5.95
C ALA A 253 0.61 6.22 7.47
N ALA A 254 0.80 7.45 7.94
CA ALA A 254 0.65 7.78 9.36
C ALA A 254 -0.79 7.60 9.85
N ALA A 255 -1.80 7.96 9.04
CA ALA A 255 -3.20 7.90 9.41
C ALA A 255 -3.67 6.46 9.70
N TRP A 256 -3.46 5.53 8.76
CA TRP A 256 -3.87 4.14 9.00
C TRP A 256 -3.05 3.49 10.13
N TYR A 257 -1.76 3.82 10.26
CA TYR A 257 -0.91 3.27 11.31
C TYR A 257 -1.33 3.76 12.71
N ARG A 258 -1.71 5.03 12.83
CA ARG A 258 -2.28 5.60 14.06
C ARG A 258 -3.65 5.00 14.39
N ALA A 259 -4.53 4.86 13.42
CA ALA A 259 -5.83 4.22 13.62
C ALA A 259 -5.67 2.78 14.12
N ALA A 260 -4.72 2.02 13.56
CA ALA A 260 -4.37 0.69 14.04
C ALA A 260 -3.92 0.70 15.51
N ALA A 261 -3.01 1.59 15.90
CA ALA A 261 -2.52 1.68 17.28
C ALA A 261 -3.64 2.01 18.28
N LEU A 262 -4.53 2.95 17.94
CA LEU A 262 -5.67 3.31 18.76
C LEU A 262 -6.69 2.17 18.88
N ALA A 263 -6.93 1.41 17.80
CA ALA A 263 -7.81 0.25 17.84
C ALA A 263 -7.27 -0.86 18.75
N VAL A 264 -5.96 -1.15 18.70
CA VAL A 264 -5.31 -2.08 19.63
C VAL A 264 -5.49 -1.60 21.07
N LYS A 265 -5.21 -0.31 21.35
CA LYS A 265 -5.40 0.25 22.69
C LYS A 265 -6.83 0.08 23.19
N ASN A 266 -7.82 0.39 22.35
CA ASN A 266 -9.23 0.30 22.72
C ASN A 266 -9.67 -1.16 22.95
N LYS A 267 -9.20 -2.13 22.16
CA LYS A 267 -9.57 -3.55 22.36
C LYS A 267 -8.83 -4.20 23.52
N VAL A 268 -7.59 -3.82 23.80
CA VAL A 268 -6.79 -4.40 24.89
C VAL A 268 -7.14 -3.78 26.24
N HIS A 269 -7.35 -2.46 26.30
CA HIS A 269 -7.66 -1.75 27.55
C HIS A 269 -9.16 -1.50 27.77
N GLY A 270 -9.96 -1.40 26.71
CA GLY A 270 -11.41 -1.17 26.82
C GLY A 270 -12.22 -2.38 27.29
N SER A 271 -11.68 -3.60 27.28
CA SER A 271 -12.30 -4.77 27.90
C SER A 271 -12.13 -4.85 29.43
N LYS A 272 -11.57 -3.81 30.07
CA LYS A 272 -11.42 -3.71 31.54
C LYS A 272 -12.43 -2.76 32.21
N SER A 273 -13.45 -2.30 31.49
CA SER A 273 -14.54 -1.45 32.04
C SER A 273 -15.88 -2.14 31.93
#